data_AF-A0A1I7HKB7-F1
#
_entry.id   AF-A0A1I7HKB7-F1
#
_cell.length_a   1.000
_cell.length_b   1.000
_cell.length_c   1.000
_cell.angle_alpha   90.00
_cell.angle_beta   90.00
_cell.angle_gamma   90.00
#
_symmetry.space_group_name_H-M   'P 1'
#
loop_
_entity.id
_entity.type
_entity.pdbx_description
1 polymer ?
#
loop_
_entity_poly.entity_id
_entity_poly.type
_entity_poly.pdbx_seq_one_letter_code
_entity_poly.pdbx_strand_id
1 'polypeptide(L)'
;MPAITNLTECMELIKPRITDYHGVHKCQADLDFAIQFFNEDIPLYVDPFLLWKSPSQQDQALHTAITNSFNYLNYLLKKKREDAAVNILVNISECSEIGLGVSKTRKGLKIGEKQAQQVLDLFRNISEYGQFGFMHFEVIQLYISGISKDRVSDVACNYIKSFLIDYTVEQCEINGIPVEGVILDSIYGYKEHKLHLNQKVYLPVNPKSKSPIIFTPKRWLRYTPWINFDDY
;
A
#
# COMPACT_ATOMS: atom_id res chain seq x y z
N MET A 1 -33.80 -22.50 -9.70
CA MET A 1 -32.80 -21.49 -9.34
C MET A 1 -32.95 -20.99 -7.88
N PRO A 2 -32.72 -21.83 -6.84
CA PRO A 2 -32.67 -21.34 -5.45
C PRO A 2 -31.29 -21.45 -4.77
N ALA A 3 -30.31 -22.13 -5.40
CA ALA A 3 -29.03 -22.45 -4.76
C ALA A 3 -28.07 -21.25 -4.66
N ILE A 4 -28.17 -20.29 -5.58
CA ILE A 4 -27.26 -19.12 -5.63
C ILE A 4 -27.60 -18.10 -4.54
N THR A 5 -28.88 -17.98 -4.18
CA THR A 5 -29.36 -17.04 -3.16
C THR A 5 -28.88 -17.45 -1.75
N ASN A 6 -28.94 -18.75 -1.42
CA ASN A 6 -28.51 -19.28 -0.12
C ASN A 6 -26.99 -19.18 0.14
N LEU A 7 -26.15 -19.27 -0.90
CA LEU A 7 -24.70 -19.08 -0.78
C LEU A 7 -24.35 -17.62 -0.44
N THR A 8 -25.10 -16.67 -1.00
CA THR A 8 -24.84 -15.24 -0.82
C THR A 8 -25.16 -14.76 0.60
N GLU A 9 -26.20 -15.33 1.22
CA GLU A 9 -26.57 -15.08 2.63
C GLU A 9 -25.63 -15.80 3.62
N CYS A 10 -25.21 -17.05 3.37
CA CYS A 10 -24.22 -17.73 4.21
C CYS A 10 -22.86 -17.00 4.25
N MET A 11 -22.48 -16.32 3.16
CA MET A 11 -21.26 -15.50 3.08
C MET A 11 -21.32 -14.22 3.94
N GLU A 12 -22.44 -13.85 4.55
CA GLU A 12 -22.50 -12.71 5.49
C GLU A 12 -22.12 -13.10 6.92
N LEU A 13 -22.26 -14.37 7.28
CA LEU A 13 -21.84 -14.92 8.58
C LEU A 13 -20.38 -15.36 8.61
N ILE A 14 -19.77 -15.56 7.44
CA ILE A 14 -18.39 -16.02 7.26
C ILE A 14 -17.61 -14.89 6.60
N LYS A 15 -16.54 -14.38 7.23
CA LYS A 15 -15.63 -13.41 6.59
C LYS A 15 -14.80 -14.13 5.54
N PRO A 16 -15.18 -14.12 4.25
CA PRO A 16 -14.58 -15.02 3.29
C PRO A 16 -13.20 -14.51 2.94
N ARG A 17 -12.22 -15.42 2.95
CA ARG A 17 -10.90 -15.16 2.39
C ARG A 17 -10.96 -15.35 0.88
N ILE A 18 -10.11 -14.61 0.18
CA ILE A 18 -10.03 -14.70 -1.27
C ILE A 18 -9.72 -16.12 -1.75
N THR A 19 -8.84 -16.85 -1.06
CA THR A 19 -8.48 -18.23 -1.39
C THR A 19 -9.66 -19.18 -1.23
N ASP A 20 -10.40 -19.07 -0.11
CA ASP A 20 -11.53 -19.96 0.19
C ASP A 20 -12.65 -19.79 -0.84
N TYR A 21 -12.92 -18.54 -1.24
CA TYR A 21 -13.94 -18.22 -2.24
C TYR A 21 -13.59 -18.75 -3.64
N HIS A 22 -12.31 -18.77 -4.00
CA HIS A 22 -11.84 -19.27 -5.30
C HIS A 22 -11.39 -20.74 -5.28
N GLY A 23 -11.63 -21.48 -4.19
CA GLY A 23 -11.27 -22.90 -4.09
C GLY A 23 -9.76 -23.16 -4.04
N VAL A 24 -8.96 -22.19 -3.60
CA VAL A 24 -7.51 -22.35 -3.46
C VAL A 24 -7.21 -23.02 -2.11
N HIS A 25 -6.97 -24.33 -2.13
CA HIS A 25 -6.70 -25.15 -0.96
C HIS A 25 -5.22 -25.12 -0.52
N LYS A 26 -4.64 -23.93 -0.40
CA LYS A 26 -3.26 -23.73 0.09
C LYS A 26 -3.30 -23.02 1.44
N CYS A 27 -2.42 -23.40 2.36
CA CYS A 27 -2.34 -22.69 3.63
C CYS A 27 -1.50 -21.41 3.48
N GLN A 28 -1.53 -20.54 4.50
CA GLN A 28 -0.77 -19.29 4.48
C GLN A 28 0.74 -19.50 4.29
N ALA A 29 1.28 -20.64 4.72
CA ALA A 29 2.71 -20.97 4.55
C ALA A 29 3.09 -21.16 3.08
N ASP A 30 2.19 -21.73 2.27
CA ASP A 30 2.45 -22.15 0.88
C ASP A 30 2.28 -21.02 -0.15
N LEU A 31 1.72 -19.88 0.26
CA LEU A 31 1.47 -18.73 -0.62
C LEU A 31 2.50 -17.63 -0.38
N ASP A 32 2.98 -16.93 -1.40
CA ASP A 32 3.96 -15.84 -1.21
C ASP A 32 3.34 -14.53 -0.66
N PHE A 33 2.01 -14.42 -0.64
CA PHE A 33 1.26 -13.24 -0.17
C PHE A 33 0.37 -13.55 1.04
N ALA A 34 0.01 -12.51 1.82
CA ALA A 34 -0.94 -12.67 2.93
C ALA A 34 -2.37 -12.90 2.40
N ILE A 35 -3.06 -13.91 2.92
CA ILE A 35 -4.41 -14.26 2.50
C ILE A 35 -5.39 -13.19 3.00
N GLN A 36 -5.89 -12.37 2.07
CA GLN A 36 -6.77 -11.25 2.38
C GLN A 36 -8.24 -11.67 2.55
N PHE A 37 -8.92 -10.92 3.42
CA PHE A 37 -10.38 -10.92 3.52
C PHE A 37 -10.96 -9.92 2.53
N PHE A 38 -12.17 -10.20 2.06
CA PHE A 38 -12.87 -9.29 1.13
C PHE A 38 -13.36 -8.00 1.78
N ASN A 39 -13.65 -8.01 3.08
CA ASN A 39 -14.43 -6.94 3.72
C ASN A 39 -13.67 -6.20 4.83
N GLU A 40 -12.55 -6.75 5.32
CA GLU A 40 -11.74 -6.12 6.37
C GLU A 40 -10.26 -6.24 6.06
N ASP A 41 -9.48 -5.40 6.74
CA ASP A 41 -8.03 -5.42 6.66
C ASP A 41 -7.43 -6.56 7.47
N ILE A 42 -6.23 -6.97 7.07
CA ILE A 42 -5.36 -7.78 7.92
C ILE A 42 -4.47 -6.82 8.73
N PRO A 43 -4.31 -7.00 10.06
CA PRO A 43 -3.43 -6.17 10.90
C PRO A 43 -1.95 -6.48 10.67
N LEU A 44 -1.50 -6.32 9.44
CA LEU A 44 -0.13 -6.37 8.98
C LEU A 44 0.16 -5.09 8.21
N TYR A 45 1.42 -4.75 8.06
CA TYR A 45 1.88 -3.53 7.42
C TYR A 45 3.07 -3.85 6.53
N VAL A 46 3.14 -3.24 5.36
CA VAL A 46 4.38 -3.24 4.57
C VAL A 46 5.40 -2.37 5.28
N ASP A 47 6.54 -2.96 5.63
CA ASP A 47 7.65 -2.28 6.25
C ASP A 47 8.73 -1.97 5.20
N PRO A 48 8.90 -0.70 4.78
CA PRO A 48 9.92 -0.30 3.80
C PRO A 48 11.33 -0.76 4.17
N PHE A 49 11.63 -0.82 5.47
CA PHE A 49 12.94 -1.25 5.96
C PHE A 49 13.26 -2.69 5.56
N LEU A 50 12.25 -3.57 5.45
CA LEU A 50 12.45 -4.95 5.03
C LEU A 50 12.82 -5.04 3.55
N LEU A 51 12.36 -4.12 2.71
CA LEU A 51 12.78 -4.03 1.32
C LEU A 51 14.25 -3.62 1.23
N TRP A 52 14.67 -2.66 2.06
CA TRP A 52 16.06 -2.23 2.16
C TRP A 52 16.99 -3.35 2.66
N LYS A 53 16.59 -4.04 3.73
CA LYS A 53 17.37 -5.12 4.37
C LYS A 53 17.41 -6.41 3.54
N SER A 54 16.49 -6.56 2.58
CA SER A 54 16.38 -7.77 1.75
C SER A 54 17.67 -8.03 0.97
N PRO A 55 18.12 -9.29 0.84
CA PRO A 55 19.22 -9.64 -0.06
C PRO A 55 18.84 -9.56 -1.54
N SER A 56 17.54 -9.40 -1.86
CA SER A 56 17.05 -9.28 -3.24
C SER A 56 17.34 -7.88 -3.79
N GLN A 57 18.05 -7.81 -4.93
CA GLN A 57 18.28 -6.54 -5.63
C GLN A 57 16.98 -5.88 -6.08
N GLN A 58 15.95 -6.67 -6.38
CA GLN A 58 14.63 -6.15 -6.74
C GLN A 58 13.97 -5.43 -5.57
N ASP A 59 14.01 -6.03 -4.38
CA ASP A 59 13.45 -5.41 -3.18
C ASP A 59 14.22 -4.13 -2.82
N GLN A 60 15.55 -4.14 -2.92
CA GLN A 60 16.39 -2.95 -2.71
C GLN A 60 16.11 -1.84 -3.73
N ALA A 61 15.87 -2.20 -5.00
CA ALA A 61 15.49 -1.26 -6.04
C ALA A 61 14.11 -0.63 -5.76
N LEU A 62 13.15 -1.41 -5.26
CA LEU A 62 11.83 -0.92 -4.86
C LEU A 62 11.92 0.02 -3.65
N HIS A 63 12.72 -0.31 -2.63
CA HIS A 63 13.00 0.62 -1.53
C HIS A 63 13.59 1.94 -2.05
N THR A 64 14.58 1.85 -2.95
CA THR A 64 15.19 3.04 -3.57
C THR A 64 14.17 3.86 -4.33
N ALA A 65 13.24 3.23 -5.06
CA ALA A 65 12.16 3.91 -5.75
C ALA A 65 11.22 4.64 -4.78
N ILE A 66 10.84 4.01 -3.66
CA ILE A 66 10.03 4.64 -2.60
C ILE A 66 10.74 5.87 -2.05
N THR A 67 11.98 5.72 -1.61
CA THR A 67 12.77 6.80 -1.00
C THR A 67 13.02 7.95 -1.97
N ASN A 68 13.37 7.67 -3.22
CA ASN A 68 13.55 8.71 -4.24
C ASN A 68 12.25 9.44 -4.56
N SER A 69 11.13 8.73 -4.61
CA SER A 69 9.82 9.32 -4.85
C SER A 69 9.35 10.19 -3.69
N PHE A 70 9.67 9.82 -2.46
CA PHE A 70 9.44 10.65 -1.28
C PHE A 70 10.34 11.88 -1.27
N ASN A 71 11.63 11.72 -1.58
CA ASN A 71 12.58 12.83 -1.68
C ASN A 71 12.29 13.80 -2.84
N TYR A 72 11.57 13.36 -3.87
CA TYR A 72 11.04 14.25 -4.90
C TYR A 72 10.10 15.33 -4.33
N LEU A 73 9.42 15.07 -3.21
CA LEU A 73 8.63 16.09 -2.52
C LEU A 73 9.51 17.26 -2.05
N ASN A 74 10.71 16.98 -1.50
CA ASN A 74 11.68 18.02 -1.16
C ASN A 74 12.13 18.82 -2.40
N TYR A 75 12.34 18.14 -3.52
CA TYR A 75 12.66 18.81 -4.79
C TYR A 75 11.54 19.81 -5.18
N LEU A 76 10.27 19.42 -5.06
CA LEU A 76 9.15 20.33 -5.33
C LEU A 76 9.14 21.54 -4.37
N LEU A 77 9.40 21.33 -3.07
CA LEU A 77 9.52 22.42 -2.10
C LEU A 77 10.62 23.42 -2.50
N LYS A 78 11.81 22.93 -2.87
CA LYS A 78 12.93 23.78 -3.35
C LYS A 78 12.60 24.54 -4.62
N LYS A 79 11.69 24.01 -5.45
CA LYS A 79 11.18 24.68 -6.66
C LYS A 79 9.95 25.56 -6.41
N LYS A 80 9.60 25.83 -5.16
CA LYS A 80 8.41 26.61 -4.77
C LYS A 80 7.10 26.04 -5.33
N ARG A 81 7.02 24.71 -5.45
CA ARG A 81 5.85 23.95 -5.93
C ARG A 81 5.21 23.16 -4.79
N GLU A 82 4.96 23.84 -3.69
CA GLU A 82 4.47 23.24 -2.45
C GLU A 82 3.08 22.61 -2.59
N ASP A 83 2.14 23.31 -3.24
CA ASP A 83 0.79 22.78 -3.50
C ASP A 83 0.82 21.43 -4.23
N ALA A 84 1.77 21.25 -5.14
CA ALA A 84 1.96 20.00 -5.86
C ALA A 84 2.51 18.89 -4.93
N ALA A 85 3.43 19.22 -4.03
CA ALA A 85 3.97 18.27 -3.06
C ALA A 85 2.88 17.84 -2.07
N VAL A 86 2.09 18.78 -1.55
CA VAL A 86 0.93 18.51 -0.67
C VAL A 86 -0.07 17.63 -1.40
N ASN A 87 -0.44 17.98 -2.64
CA ASN A 87 -1.42 17.21 -3.41
C ASN A 87 -0.96 15.76 -3.66
N ILE A 88 0.31 15.55 -4.02
CA ILE A 88 0.86 14.20 -4.17
C ILE A 88 0.76 13.45 -2.84
N LEU A 89 1.31 14.00 -1.76
CA LEU A 89 1.40 13.32 -0.47
C LEU A 89 0.02 12.98 0.11
N VAL A 90 -0.97 13.87 -0.02
CA VAL A 90 -2.35 13.58 0.36
C VAL A 90 -2.89 12.39 -0.43
N ASN A 91 -2.68 12.35 -1.74
CA ASN A 91 -3.26 11.31 -2.59
C ASN A 91 -2.61 9.93 -2.42
N ILE A 92 -1.32 9.87 -2.09
CA ILE A 92 -0.61 8.61 -1.82
C ILE A 92 -0.71 8.12 -0.38
N SER A 93 -1.36 8.88 0.51
CA SER A 93 -1.39 8.57 1.95
C SER A 93 -2.33 7.43 2.37
N GLU A 94 -3.09 6.86 1.44
CA GLU A 94 -4.06 5.79 1.69
C GLU A 94 -4.11 4.84 0.49
N CYS A 95 -4.06 3.52 0.72
CA CYS A 95 -4.01 2.51 -0.34
C CYS A 95 -4.99 1.35 -0.07
N SER A 96 -6.31 1.64 -0.13
CA SER A 96 -7.37 0.68 0.23
C SER A 96 -7.38 -0.64 -0.55
N GLU A 97 -6.80 -0.68 -1.75
CA GLU A 97 -6.72 -1.91 -2.55
C GLU A 97 -5.86 -2.99 -1.87
N ILE A 98 -4.94 -2.59 -0.98
CA ILE A 98 -3.98 -3.48 -0.31
C ILE A 98 -4.60 -4.24 0.87
N GLY A 99 -5.57 -3.63 1.58
CA GLY A 99 -6.30 -4.31 2.66
C GLY A 99 -5.47 -4.65 3.88
N LEU A 100 -4.55 -3.76 4.24
CA LEU A 100 -3.66 -3.88 5.38
C LEU A 100 -3.97 -2.77 6.37
N GLY A 101 -3.98 -3.09 7.66
CA GLY A 101 -4.39 -2.18 8.71
C GLY A 101 -5.46 -2.76 9.63
N VAL A 102 -6.29 -1.90 10.18
CA VAL A 102 -7.29 -2.27 11.19
C VAL A 102 -8.73 -1.93 10.78
N SER A 103 -8.96 -1.54 9.52
CA SER A 103 -10.29 -1.19 9.04
C SER A 103 -11.19 -2.42 8.95
N LYS A 104 -12.40 -2.30 9.48
CA LYS A 104 -13.46 -3.32 9.33
C LYS A 104 -14.17 -3.27 7.97
N THR A 105 -13.80 -2.31 7.12
CA THR A 105 -14.47 -2.06 5.83
C THR A 105 -13.50 -1.93 4.66
N ARG A 106 -12.19 -2.16 4.88
CA ARG A 106 -11.09 -1.91 3.92
C ARG A 106 -11.02 -0.49 3.38
N LYS A 107 -11.63 0.46 4.07
CA LYS A 107 -11.60 1.87 3.72
C LYS A 107 -10.90 2.62 4.85
N GLY A 108 -9.77 3.23 4.55
CA GLY A 108 -9.16 4.25 5.38
C GLY A 108 -9.39 5.65 4.82
N LEU A 109 -8.79 6.63 5.48
CA LEU A 109 -8.91 8.05 5.15
C LEU A 109 -7.53 8.60 4.82
N LYS A 110 -7.43 9.32 3.71
CA LYS A 110 -6.24 10.10 3.38
C LYS A 110 -5.93 11.11 4.49
N ILE A 111 -4.66 11.44 4.66
CA ILE A 111 -4.26 12.55 5.52
C ILE A 111 -4.79 13.88 4.95
N GLY A 112 -5.04 14.85 5.82
CA GLY A 112 -5.41 16.20 5.40
C GLY A 112 -4.19 17.03 4.97
N GLU A 113 -4.44 18.13 4.26
CA GLU A 113 -3.40 19.06 3.80
C GLU A 113 -2.51 19.56 4.94
N LYS A 114 -3.08 19.86 6.10
CA LYS A 114 -2.32 20.30 7.28
C LYS A 114 -1.30 19.25 7.74
N GLN A 115 -1.68 17.97 7.75
CA GLN A 115 -0.79 16.90 8.18
C GLN A 115 0.26 16.59 7.11
N ALA A 116 -0.12 16.66 5.82
CA ALA A 116 0.83 16.61 4.72
C ALA A 116 1.87 17.73 4.83
N GLN A 117 1.45 18.94 5.18
CA GLN A 117 2.35 20.07 5.40
C GLN A 117 3.34 19.82 6.54
N GLN A 118 2.88 19.26 7.67
CA GLN A 118 3.75 18.89 8.79
C GLN A 118 4.83 17.89 8.38
N VAL A 119 4.49 16.90 7.55
CA VAL A 119 5.47 15.95 6.98
C VAL A 119 6.47 16.67 6.08
N LEU A 120 6.00 17.55 5.18
CA LEU A 120 6.85 18.32 4.26
C LEU A 120 7.78 19.29 5.01
N ASP A 121 7.32 19.85 6.12
CA ASP A 121 8.11 20.75 6.97
C ASP A 121 9.32 20.05 7.61
N LEU A 122 9.35 18.72 7.68
CA LEU A 122 10.55 17.99 8.11
C LEU A 122 11.75 18.28 7.20
N PHE A 123 11.54 18.48 5.90
CA PHE A 123 12.61 18.89 4.98
C PHE A 123 13.13 20.31 5.25
N ARG A 124 12.34 21.15 5.93
CA ARG A 124 12.72 22.53 6.29
C ARG A 124 13.36 22.60 7.66
N ASN A 125 12.80 21.85 8.60
CA ASN A 125 13.13 21.91 10.01
C ASN A 125 14.34 21.05 10.38
N ILE A 126 14.63 20.01 9.58
CA ILE A 126 15.75 19.10 9.80
C ILE A 126 16.71 19.23 8.62
N SER A 127 17.88 19.82 8.90
CA SER A 127 18.82 20.26 7.87
C SER A 127 19.32 19.11 6.99
N GLU A 128 19.49 17.93 7.58
CA GLU A 128 19.98 16.72 6.97
C GLU A 128 18.99 16.21 5.92
N TYR A 129 17.69 16.14 6.26
CA TYR A 129 16.65 15.77 5.31
C TYR A 129 16.49 16.83 4.23
N GLY A 130 16.59 18.12 4.58
CA GLY A 130 16.56 19.22 3.61
C GLY A 130 17.69 19.15 2.59
N GLN A 131 18.91 18.82 3.01
CA GLN A 131 20.09 18.77 2.16
C GLN A 131 20.21 17.46 1.38
N PHE A 132 20.11 16.33 2.07
CA PHE A 132 20.43 15.00 1.53
C PHE A 132 19.21 14.13 1.25
N GLY A 133 18.03 14.51 1.75
CA GLY A 133 16.83 13.68 1.70
C GLY A 133 16.80 12.62 2.80
N PHE A 134 15.71 11.86 2.85
CA PHE A 134 15.59 10.68 3.69
C PHE A 134 16.35 9.51 3.07
N MET A 135 17.01 8.70 3.89
CA MET A 135 17.42 7.34 3.51
C MET A 135 16.32 6.33 3.81
N HIS A 136 15.65 6.53 4.94
CA HIS A 136 14.52 5.76 5.44
C HIS A 136 13.39 6.76 5.71
N PHE A 137 12.39 6.83 4.82
CA PHE A 137 11.30 7.79 5.02
C PHE A 137 10.36 7.35 6.15
N GLU A 138 10.35 6.06 6.51
CA GLU A 138 9.55 5.50 7.58
C GLU A 138 9.82 6.15 8.96
N VAL A 139 10.93 6.86 9.13
CA VAL A 139 11.24 7.64 10.35
C VAL A 139 10.26 8.80 10.57
N ILE A 140 9.53 9.26 9.55
CA ILE A 140 8.56 10.37 9.68
C ILE A 140 7.50 10.08 10.74
N GLN A 141 7.17 8.80 10.98
CA GLN A 141 6.20 8.41 11.98
C GLN A 141 6.65 8.89 13.37
N LEU A 142 7.95 8.87 13.66
CA LEU A 142 8.53 9.29 14.95
C LEU A 142 8.43 10.80 15.19
N TYR A 143 8.29 11.60 14.13
CA TYR A 143 8.26 13.06 14.22
C TYR A 143 6.84 13.64 14.20
N ILE A 144 5.92 13.00 13.46
CA ILE A 144 4.62 13.59 13.17
C ILE A 144 3.51 12.79 13.85
N SER A 145 2.89 13.41 14.86
CA SER A 145 1.71 12.85 15.51
C SER A 145 0.60 12.54 14.48
N GLY A 146 0.01 11.35 14.62
CA GLY A 146 -1.03 10.86 13.71
C GLY A 146 -0.49 10.27 12.41
N ILE A 147 0.83 10.25 12.18
CA ILE A 147 1.45 9.38 11.18
C ILE A 147 1.96 8.15 11.93
N SER A 148 1.50 6.97 11.51
CA SER A 148 1.87 5.69 12.11
C SER A 148 2.29 4.69 11.03
N LYS A 149 2.63 3.47 11.45
CA LYS A 149 2.91 2.33 10.56
C LYS A 149 1.90 2.13 9.43
N ASP A 150 0.63 2.44 9.68
CA ASP A 150 -0.46 2.38 8.70
C ASP A 150 -0.18 3.33 7.52
N ARG A 151 0.04 4.61 7.83
CA ARG A 151 0.33 5.66 6.84
C ARG A 151 1.64 5.41 6.11
N VAL A 152 2.68 4.94 6.81
CA VAL A 152 3.96 4.57 6.20
C VAL A 152 3.78 3.42 5.21
N SER A 153 3.04 2.38 5.60
CA SER A 153 2.71 1.23 4.75
C SER A 153 1.92 1.65 3.51
N ASP A 154 0.89 2.50 3.67
CA ASP A 154 0.09 3.01 2.56
C ASP A 154 0.90 3.83 1.57
N VAL A 155 1.74 4.75 2.08
CA VAL A 155 2.62 5.58 1.26
C VAL A 155 3.60 4.70 0.48
N ALA A 156 4.22 3.73 1.14
CA ALA A 156 5.12 2.78 0.49
C ALA A 156 4.39 2.03 -0.63
N CYS A 157 3.24 1.43 -0.33
CA CYS A 157 2.44 0.69 -1.29
C CYS A 157 2.02 1.54 -2.49
N ASN A 158 1.59 2.79 -2.29
CA ASN A 158 1.21 3.67 -3.38
C ASN A 158 2.40 3.98 -4.32
N TYR A 159 3.60 4.21 -3.78
CA TYR A 159 4.79 4.47 -4.60
C TYR A 159 5.21 3.27 -5.45
N ILE A 160 5.00 2.04 -4.97
CA ILE A 160 5.31 0.81 -5.71
C ILE A 160 4.07 0.10 -6.25
N LYS A 161 2.92 0.78 -6.33
CA LYS A 161 1.63 0.16 -6.69
C LYS A 161 1.69 -0.53 -8.05
N SER A 162 2.37 0.07 -9.03
CA SER A 162 2.55 -0.55 -10.35
C SER A 162 3.23 -1.92 -10.25
N PHE A 163 4.28 -2.03 -9.42
CA PHE A 163 4.95 -3.31 -9.18
C PHE A 163 4.02 -4.32 -8.49
N LEU A 164 3.28 -3.86 -7.47
CA LEU A 164 2.35 -4.72 -6.73
C LEU A 164 1.20 -5.24 -7.61
N ILE A 165 0.77 -4.46 -8.60
CA ILE A 165 -0.22 -4.90 -9.60
C ILE A 165 0.32 -6.08 -10.41
N ASP A 166 1.53 -5.94 -10.97
CA ASP A 166 2.18 -7.03 -11.74
C ASP A 166 2.38 -8.27 -10.88
N TYR A 167 2.90 -8.08 -9.65
CA TYR A 167 3.05 -9.16 -8.67
C TYR A 167 1.71 -9.84 -8.36
N THR A 168 0.62 -9.07 -8.22
CA THR A 168 -0.71 -9.63 -7.95
C THR A 168 -1.19 -10.48 -9.11
N VAL A 169 -1.03 -10.01 -10.34
CA VAL A 169 -1.41 -10.76 -11.55
C VAL A 169 -0.66 -12.08 -11.63
N GLU A 170 0.66 -12.05 -11.41
CA GLU A 170 1.50 -13.25 -11.38
C GLU A 170 1.03 -14.26 -10.31
N GLN A 171 0.77 -13.78 -9.09
CA GLN A 171 0.28 -14.64 -8.01
C GLN A 171 -1.13 -15.18 -8.29
N CYS A 172 -1.99 -14.40 -8.94
CA CYS A 172 -3.31 -14.85 -9.37
C CYS A 172 -3.19 -15.98 -10.41
N GLU A 173 -2.31 -15.84 -11.41
CA GLU A 173 -2.05 -16.86 -12.42
C GLU A 173 -1.53 -18.16 -11.79
N ILE A 174 -0.52 -18.08 -10.92
CA ILE A 174 0.08 -19.24 -10.22
C ILE A 174 -0.96 -20.01 -9.40
N ASN A 175 -1.94 -19.31 -8.82
CA ASN A 175 -2.90 -19.88 -7.89
C ASN A 175 -4.30 -20.09 -8.48
N GLY A 176 -4.50 -19.81 -9.79
CA GLY A 176 -5.79 -19.94 -10.45
C GLY A 176 -6.88 -18.99 -9.93
N ILE A 177 -6.48 -17.82 -9.41
CA ILE A 177 -7.41 -16.79 -8.94
C ILE A 177 -7.82 -15.92 -10.14
N PRO A 178 -9.11 -15.81 -10.47
CA PRO A 178 -9.56 -15.02 -11.62
C PRO A 178 -9.34 -13.52 -11.40
N VAL A 179 -9.07 -12.82 -12.50
CA VAL A 179 -8.91 -11.35 -12.53
C VAL A 179 -9.98 -10.72 -13.42
N GLU A 180 -10.42 -9.52 -13.06
CA GLU A 180 -11.38 -8.72 -13.82
C GLU A 180 -10.75 -7.38 -14.22
N GLY A 181 -11.17 -6.81 -15.35
CA GLY A 181 -10.72 -5.49 -15.79
C GLY A 181 -11.33 -4.39 -14.91
N VAL A 182 -10.46 -3.63 -14.24
CA VAL A 182 -10.83 -2.54 -13.32
C VAL A 182 -10.09 -1.25 -13.68
N ILE A 183 -10.65 -0.12 -13.26
CA ILE A 183 -10.03 1.19 -13.43
C ILE A 183 -9.45 1.64 -12.08
N LEU A 184 -8.18 2.04 -12.07
CA LEU A 184 -7.52 2.67 -10.93
C LEU A 184 -7.21 4.13 -11.23
N ASP A 185 -7.49 4.99 -10.27
CA ASP A 185 -7.29 6.44 -10.37
C ASP A 185 -6.07 6.94 -9.59
N SER A 186 -5.19 6.05 -9.15
CA SER A 186 -3.99 6.44 -8.41
C SER A 186 -2.89 5.41 -8.58
N ILE A 187 -2.26 5.39 -9.76
CA ILE A 187 -1.03 4.63 -10.02
C ILE A 187 0.13 5.62 -10.12
N TYR A 188 1.11 5.51 -9.23
CA TYR A 188 2.28 6.38 -9.24
C TYR A 188 3.28 5.97 -10.33
N GLY A 189 3.55 6.89 -11.26
CA GLY A 189 4.61 6.79 -12.26
C GLY A 189 5.92 7.31 -11.70
N TYR A 190 6.86 6.43 -11.34
CA TYR A 190 8.12 6.82 -10.70
C TYR A 190 9.06 7.62 -11.61
N LYS A 191 8.93 7.50 -12.94
CA LYS A 191 9.77 8.23 -13.91
C LYS A 191 9.30 9.67 -14.07
N GLU A 192 8.00 9.88 -14.07
CA GLU A 192 7.34 11.17 -14.28
C GLU A 192 7.07 11.91 -12.96
N HIS A 193 7.12 11.19 -11.84
CA HIS A 193 6.70 11.62 -10.51
C HIS A 193 5.26 12.15 -10.47
N LYS A 194 4.34 11.40 -11.10
CA LYS A 194 2.92 11.77 -11.22
C LYS A 194 2.01 10.60 -10.89
N LEU A 195 0.80 10.93 -10.45
CA LEU A 195 -0.29 9.96 -10.31
C LEU A 195 -1.05 9.87 -11.64
N HIS A 196 -1.09 8.67 -12.21
CA HIS A 196 -1.84 8.35 -13.41
C HIS A 196 -3.27 7.98 -13.02
N LEU A 197 -4.23 8.64 -13.66
CA LEU A 197 -5.67 8.42 -13.46
C LEU A 197 -6.21 7.50 -14.55
N ASN A 198 -7.39 6.91 -14.34
CA ASN A 198 -8.11 6.10 -15.31
C ASN A 198 -7.28 4.96 -15.94
N GLN A 199 -6.41 4.32 -15.15
CA GLN A 199 -5.57 3.23 -15.63
C GLN A 199 -6.34 1.92 -15.59
N LYS A 200 -6.52 1.28 -16.75
CA LYS A 200 -7.15 -0.04 -16.85
C LYS A 200 -6.12 -1.12 -16.51
N VAL A 201 -6.42 -1.91 -15.49
CA VAL A 201 -5.61 -3.05 -15.04
C VAL A 201 -6.50 -4.27 -14.83
N TYR A 202 -5.89 -5.45 -14.65
CA TYR A 202 -6.60 -6.70 -14.40
C TYR A 202 -6.21 -7.19 -13.01
N LEU A 203 -7.17 -7.21 -12.08
CA LEU A 203 -6.92 -7.56 -10.68
C LEU A 203 -8.02 -8.50 -10.17
N PRO A 204 -7.75 -9.30 -9.14
CA PRO A 204 -8.82 -9.94 -8.40
C PRO A 204 -9.71 -8.86 -7.76
N VAL A 205 -11.01 -9.14 -7.68
CA VAL A 205 -11.99 -8.19 -7.16
C VAL A 205 -12.82 -8.81 -6.05
N ASN A 206 -13.30 -7.97 -5.14
CA ASN A 206 -14.36 -8.37 -4.23
C ASN A 206 -15.61 -8.76 -5.04
N PRO A 207 -16.17 -9.96 -4.83
CA PRO A 207 -17.29 -10.46 -5.65
C PRO A 207 -18.57 -9.64 -5.47
N LYS A 208 -18.75 -8.98 -4.32
CA LYS A 208 -19.91 -8.11 -4.02
C LYS A 208 -19.68 -6.68 -4.48
N SER A 209 -18.61 -6.03 -4.01
CA SER A 209 -18.39 -4.60 -4.25
C SER A 209 -17.66 -4.29 -5.56
N LYS A 210 -17.08 -5.30 -6.22
CA LYS A 210 -16.18 -5.17 -7.37
C LYS A 210 -14.95 -4.29 -7.11
N SER A 211 -14.64 -4.05 -5.84
CA SER A 211 -13.44 -3.32 -5.45
C SER A 211 -12.20 -4.17 -5.74
N PRO A 212 -11.14 -3.59 -6.32
CA PRO A 212 -9.91 -4.31 -6.65
C PRO A 212 -9.12 -4.69 -5.39
N ILE A 213 -8.38 -5.78 -5.49
CA ILE A 213 -7.51 -6.30 -4.44
C ILE A 213 -6.09 -6.41 -4.99
N ILE A 214 -5.13 -5.86 -4.25
CA ILE A 214 -3.71 -5.92 -4.57
C ILE A 214 -2.99 -6.71 -3.48
N PHE A 215 -2.21 -7.70 -3.87
CA PHE A 215 -1.41 -8.54 -2.99
C PHE A 215 -0.08 -7.89 -2.65
N THR A 216 0.46 -8.28 -1.50
CA THR A 216 1.79 -7.88 -1.02
C THR A 216 2.59 -9.12 -0.64
N PRO A 217 3.89 -9.18 -0.99
CA PRO A 217 4.76 -10.26 -0.54
C PRO A 217 4.82 -10.36 0.98
N LYS A 218 4.57 -11.56 1.53
CA LYS A 218 4.61 -11.84 2.99
C LYS A 218 5.93 -11.42 3.62
N ARG A 219 7.04 -11.54 2.88
CA ARG A 219 8.38 -11.22 3.39
C ARG A 219 8.53 -9.75 3.80
N TRP A 220 7.68 -8.86 3.29
CA TRP A 220 7.66 -7.43 3.64
C TRP A 220 6.70 -7.09 4.78
N LEU A 221 5.92 -8.05 5.27
CA LEU A 221 4.82 -7.80 6.20
C LEU A 221 5.25 -7.97 7.66
N ARG A 222 4.83 -7.04 8.51
CA ARG A 222 4.99 -7.12 9.98
C ARG A 222 3.74 -6.62 10.69
N TYR A 223 3.50 -7.13 11.89
CA TYR A 223 2.52 -6.55 12.81
C TYR A 223 3.07 -5.25 13.43
N THR A 224 4.33 -5.29 13.85
CA THR A 224 5.10 -4.13 14.34
C THR A 224 6.31 -3.93 13.40
N PRO A 225 6.35 -2.84 12.61
CA PRO A 225 7.49 -2.53 11.75
C PRO A 225 8.78 -2.32 12.53
N TRP A 226 9.92 -2.41 11.85
CA TRP A 226 11.24 -2.29 12.46
C TRP A 226 11.49 -0.92 13.10
N ILE A 227 11.04 0.15 12.45
CA ILE A 227 11.04 1.50 13.01
C ILE A 227 9.62 1.76 13.52
N ASN A 228 9.45 1.86 14.83
CA ASN A 228 8.17 2.05 15.49
C ASN A 228 8.35 2.84 16.81
N PHE A 229 7.25 3.31 17.38
CA PHE A 229 7.24 4.02 18.67
C PHE A 229 7.34 3.10 19.89
N ASP A 230 6.90 1.84 19.79
CA ASP A 230 6.83 0.93 20.94
C ASP A 230 8.25 0.59 21.46
N ASP A 231 9.27 0.73 20.62
CA ASP A 231 10.68 0.53 20.93
C ASP A 231 11.42 1.81 21.40
N TYR A 232 10.73 2.96 21.55
CA TYR A 232 11.30 4.26 21.99
C TYR A 232 10.54 4.87 23.17
#